data_AF-A0A1F8M354-F1
#
_entry.id   AF-A0A1F8M354-F1
#
_cell.length_a   1.000
_cell.length_b   1.000
_cell.length_c   1.000
_cell.angle_alpha   90.00
_cell.angle_beta   90.00
_cell.angle_gamma   90.00
#
_symmetry.space_group_name_H-M   'P 1'
#
loop_
_entity.id
_entity.type
_entity.pdbx_description
1 polymer ?
#
loop_
_entity_poly.entity_id
_entity_poly.type
_entity_poly.pdbx_seq_one_letter_code
_entity_poly.pdbx_strand_id
1 'polypeptide(L)'
;MKLLMFHAGEFWYRPFWPDKPEAAKTTLSICLVVFIHVEEADKEKADVVDKAVGNIRWLSNKNKVGNVVLHSFAHLSSSKSDPETAGEITQRIAEKLEKGLNVHIVPPGQFYEFSIHVLGPSLAKVFKEL
;
A
#
# COMPACT_ATOMS: atom_id res chain seq x y z
N MET A 1 0.45 1.42 13.28
CA MET A 1 0.36 1.15 11.83
C MET A 1 1.71 0.72 11.31
N LYS A 2 1.77 -0.29 10.44
CA LYS A 2 3.00 -0.66 9.74
C LYS A 2 2.88 -0.36 8.24
N LEU A 3 3.96 0.17 7.67
CA LEU A 3 4.11 0.36 6.23
C LEU A 3 5.32 -0.44 5.75
N LEU A 4 5.12 -1.28 4.74
CA LEU A 4 6.21 -1.88 3.98
C LEU A 4 6.14 -1.35 2.56
N MET A 5 7.14 -0.55 2.19
CA MET A 5 7.15 0.21 0.95
C MET A 5 8.24 -0.28 0.02
N PHE A 6 7.86 -0.55 -1.23
CA PHE A 6 8.77 -0.99 -2.28
C PHE A 6 8.70 -0.08 -3.50
N HIS A 7 9.84 0.45 -3.92
CA HIS A 7 9.96 1.07 -5.22
C HIS A 7 10.11 -0.03 -6.27
N ALA A 8 9.06 -0.26 -7.05
CA ALA A 8 8.97 -1.34 -8.00
C ALA A 8 9.02 -0.83 -9.45
N GLY A 9 9.72 -1.57 -10.32
CA GLY A 9 9.64 -1.36 -11.76
C GLY A 9 8.33 -1.89 -12.34
N GLU A 10 7.79 -2.94 -11.74
CA GLU A 10 6.51 -3.55 -12.08
C GLU A 10 5.83 -4.11 -10.83
N PHE A 11 4.53 -3.89 -10.73
CA PHE A 11 3.63 -4.57 -9.79
C PHE A 11 2.39 -5.01 -10.54
N TRP A 12 2.00 -6.27 -10.43
CA TRP A 12 0.71 -6.72 -10.92
C TRP A 12 -0.01 -7.58 -9.90
N TYR A 13 -1.33 -7.55 -9.93
CA TYR A 13 -2.19 -8.41 -9.12
C TYR A 13 -3.40 -8.89 -9.92
N ARG A 14 -3.97 -10.02 -9.50
CA ARG A 14 -5.29 -10.50 -9.96
C ARG A 14 -6.04 -11.16 -8.81
N PRO A 15 -7.38 -11.02 -8.75
CA PRO A 15 -8.18 -11.78 -7.81
C PRO A 15 -7.90 -13.28 -7.92
N PHE A 16 -7.76 -13.95 -6.78
CA PHE A 16 -7.67 -15.39 -6.72
C PHE A 16 -9.04 -15.98 -6.44
N TRP A 17 -9.56 -16.72 -7.41
CA TRP A 17 -10.78 -17.51 -7.32
C TRP A 17 -10.45 -18.94 -7.75
N PRO A 18 -10.64 -19.95 -6.88
CA PRO A 18 -10.29 -21.35 -7.20
C PRO A 18 -10.94 -21.86 -8.50
N ASP A 19 -12.13 -21.36 -8.81
CA ASP A 19 -12.96 -21.69 -9.96
C ASP A 19 -12.71 -20.82 -11.20
N LYS A 20 -11.87 -19.77 -11.10
CA LYS A 20 -11.58 -18.84 -12.20
C LYS A 20 -10.09 -18.45 -12.25
N PRO A 21 -9.20 -19.35 -12.70
CA PRO A 21 -7.76 -19.13 -12.74
C PRO A 21 -7.29 -18.09 -13.77
N GLU A 22 -8.16 -17.63 -14.65
CA GLU A 22 -7.87 -16.69 -15.74
C GLU A 22 -8.36 -15.25 -15.46
N ALA A 23 -8.61 -14.91 -14.19
CA ALA A 23 -8.97 -13.54 -13.81
C ALA A 23 -7.95 -12.53 -14.36
N ALA A 24 -8.46 -11.44 -14.94
CA ALA A 24 -7.64 -10.41 -15.57
C ALA A 24 -6.68 -9.77 -14.56
N LYS A 25 -5.45 -9.50 -15.01
CA LYS A 25 -4.42 -8.84 -14.20
C LYS A 25 -4.56 -7.33 -14.31
N THR A 26 -4.41 -6.65 -13.18
CA THR A 26 -4.10 -5.22 -13.14
C THR A 26 -2.58 -5.08 -13.05
N THR A 27 -1.98 -4.31 -13.95
CA THR A 27 -0.51 -4.12 -14.02
C THR A 27 -0.20 -2.63 -13.88
N LEU A 28 0.76 -2.33 -13.01
CA LEU A 28 1.24 -0.98 -12.72
C LEU A 28 2.75 -0.94 -12.93
N SER A 29 3.22 -0.10 -13.84
CA SER A 29 4.64 0.12 -14.11
C SER A 29 5.17 1.29 -13.29
N ILE A 30 6.42 1.18 -12.82
CA ILE A 30 7.17 2.19 -12.05
C ILE A 30 6.28 2.84 -10.97
N CYS A 31 6.20 2.19 -9.81
CA CYS A 31 5.36 2.64 -8.72
C CYS A 31 6.02 2.42 -7.35
N LEU A 32 5.54 3.16 -6.36
CA LEU A 32 5.79 2.87 -4.96
C LEU A 32 4.65 2.00 -4.44
N VAL A 33 4.90 0.71 -4.27
CA VAL A 33 3.94 -0.22 -3.66
C VAL A 33 4.03 -0.10 -2.15
N VAL A 34 2.94 0.32 -1.52
CA VAL A 34 2.81 0.54 -0.08
C VAL A 34 1.88 -0.53 0.46
N PHE A 35 2.46 -1.56 1.07
CA PHE A 35 1.71 -2.50 1.89
C PHE A 35 1.38 -1.85 3.23
N ILE A 36 0.09 -1.75 3.55
CA ILE A 36 -0.43 -1.07 4.75
C ILE A 36 -1.00 -2.11 5.71
N HIS A 37 -0.52 -2.10 6.95
CA HIS A 37 -1.14 -2.82 8.06
C HIS A 37 -1.64 -1.80 9.09
N VAL A 38 -2.96 -1.70 9.22
CA VAL A 38 -3.63 -0.91 10.27
C VAL A 38 -3.82 -1.79 11.51
N GLU A 39 -3.36 -1.31 12.66
CA GLU A 39 -3.43 -1.99 13.96
C GLU A 39 -4.61 -1.44 14.77
N GLU A 40 -5.11 -2.17 15.77
CA GLU A 40 -6.26 -1.73 16.60
C GLU A 40 -6.06 -0.34 17.21
N ALA A 41 -4.84 -0.06 17.69
CA ALA A 41 -4.51 1.22 18.33
C ALA A 41 -4.53 2.41 17.36
N ASP A 42 -4.50 2.18 16.05
CA ASP A 42 -4.48 3.28 15.07
C ASP A 42 -5.84 4.00 14.95
N LYS A 43 -6.93 3.38 15.42
CA LYS A 43 -8.27 3.99 15.49
C LYS A 43 -8.28 5.29 16.29
N GLU A 44 -7.52 5.31 17.37
CA GLU A 44 -7.48 6.43 18.32
C GLU A 44 -6.35 7.43 18.02
N LYS A 45 -5.43 7.09 17.11
CA LYS A 45 -4.30 7.94 16.74
C LYS A 45 -4.71 8.96 15.69
N ALA A 46 -5.03 10.18 16.14
CA ALA A 46 -5.43 11.27 15.25
C ALA A 46 -4.39 11.62 14.15
N ASP A 47 -3.10 11.39 14.40
CA ASP A 47 -2.00 11.78 13.52
C ASP A 47 -1.48 10.65 12.60
N VAL A 48 -1.98 9.42 12.74
CA VAL A 48 -1.43 8.25 12.03
C VAL A 48 -1.53 8.38 10.51
N VAL A 49 -2.63 8.94 10.02
CA VAL A 49 -2.86 9.20 8.59
C VAL A 49 -1.82 10.21 8.07
N ASP A 50 -1.59 11.30 8.80
CA ASP A 50 -0.63 12.33 8.37
C ASP A 50 0.82 11.83 8.41
N LYS A 51 1.16 11.03 9.42
CA LYS A 51 2.46 10.33 9.48
C LYS A 51 2.64 9.38 8.29
N ALA A 52 1.62 8.60 7.93
CA ALA A 52 1.67 7.68 6.80
C ALA A 52 1.86 8.44 5.48
N VAL A 53 1.04 9.47 5.24
CA VAL A 53 1.14 10.35 4.06
C VAL A 53 2.53 11.01 3.97
N GLY A 54 3.06 11.51 5.09
CA GLY A 54 4.40 12.10 5.15
C GLY A 54 5.51 11.12 4.75
N ASN A 55 5.47 9.89 5.27
CA ASN A 55 6.45 8.85 4.93
C ASN A 55 6.34 8.42 3.45
N ILE A 56 5.12 8.25 2.94
CA ILE A 56 4.88 7.86 1.54
C ILE A 56 5.38 8.96 0.59
N ARG A 57 5.03 10.23 0.84
CA ARG A 57 5.51 11.37 0.04
C ARG A 57 7.03 11.53 0.10
N TRP A 58 7.61 11.40 1.29
CA TRP A 58 9.07 11.44 1.44
C TRP A 58 9.75 10.38 0.57
N LEU A 59 9.27 9.14 0.61
CA LEU A 59 9.89 8.04 -0.14
C LEU A 59 9.64 8.15 -1.66
N SER A 60 8.43 8.56 -2.05
CA SER A 60 8.07 8.89 -3.43
C SER A 60 9.02 9.96 -3.99
N ASN A 61 9.26 11.05 -3.24
CA ASN A 61 10.19 12.11 -3.64
C ASN A 61 11.63 11.62 -3.74
N LYS A 62 12.10 10.81 -2.78
CA LYS A 62 13.47 10.27 -2.79
C LYS A 62 13.75 9.41 -4.02
N ASN A 63 12.75 8.65 -4.47
CA ASN A 63 12.88 7.80 -5.64
C ASN A 63 12.33 8.43 -6.94
N LYS A 64 11.81 9.67 -6.88
CA LYS A 64 11.21 10.40 -8.02
C LYS A 64 10.09 9.60 -8.72
N VAL A 65 9.21 8.96 -7.94
CA VAL A 65 8.11 8.14 -8.44
C VAL A 65 6.76 8.78 -8.14
N GLY A 66 5.96 9.04 -9.18
CA GLY A 66 4.65 9.68 -9.07
C GLY A 66 3.48 8.72 -8.84
N ASN A 67 3.66 7.42 -9.15
CA ASN A 67 2.62 6.41 -8.97
C ASN A 67 2.76 5.74 -7.59
N VAL A 68 1.68 5.64 -6.85
CA VAL A 68 1.61 4.96 -5.56
C VAL A 68 0.51 3.90 -5.60
N VAL A 69 0.85 2.69 -5.16
CA VAL A 69 -0.13 1.62 -4.97
C VAL A 69 -0.33 1.43 -3.48
N LEU A 70 -1.57 1.53 -2.99
CA LEU A 70 -1.92 1.20 -1.61
C LEU A 70 -2.52 -0.19 -1.58
N HIS A 71 -1.88 -1.11 -0.88
CA HIS A 71 -2.34 -2.50 -0.74
C HIS A 71 -2.51 -2.84 0.74
N SER A 72 -3.74 -3.11 1.16
CA SER A 72 -3.99 -3.62 2.52
C SER A 72 -3.30 -4.97 2.72
N PHE A 73 -2.54 -5.13 3.81
CA PHE A 73 -1.72 -6.30 4.11
C PHE A 73 -1.60 -6.55 5.62
N ALA A 74 -2.56 -7.27 6.19
CA ALA A 74 -2.71 -7.51 7.63
C ALA A 74 -1.70 -8.52 8.25
N HIS A 75 -0.55 -8.77 7.62
CA HIS A 75 0.44 -9.76 8.05
C HIS A 75 1.77 -9.15 8.54
N LEU A 76 1.86 -7.82 8.68
CA LEU A 76 3.08 -7.13 9.13
C LEU A 76 3.21 -7.00 10.67
N SER A 77 2.19 -7.40 11.42
CA SER A 77 2.11 -7.26 12.88
C SER A 77 1.18 -8.34 13.44
N SER A 78 1.22 -8.57 14.74
CA SER A 78 0.27 -9.44 15.45
C SER A 78 -1.03 -8.74 15.83
N SER A 79 -1.02 -7.40 15.96
CA SER A 79 -2.22 -6.58 16.11
C SER A 79 -2.77 -6.20 14.75
N LYS A 80 -4.09 -6.24 14.58
CA LYS A 80 -4.79 -5.91 13.34
C LYS A 80 -6.11 -5.22 13.65
N SER A 81 -6.43 -4.13 12.96
CA SER A 81 -7.76 -3.52 13.05
C SER A 81 -8.83 -4.38 12.37
N ASP A 82 -10.10 -4.04 12.58
CA ASP A 82 -11.17 -4.55 11.73
C ASP A 82 -11.05 -4.02 10.27
N PRO A 83 -11.71 -4.69 9.30
CA PRO A 83 -11.63 -4.31 7.89
C PRO A 83 -12.21 -2.93 7.56
N GLU A 84 -13.24 -2.48 8.28
CA GLU A 84 -13.89 -1.18 8.05
C GLU A 84 -12.91 -0.05 8.37
N THR A 85 -12.34 -0.09 9.57
CA THR A 85 -11.28 0.83 10.01
C THR A 85 -10.09 0.85 9.04
N ALA A 86 -9.61 -0.33 8.62
CA ALA A 86 -8.49 -0.43 7.70
C ALA A 86 -8.82 0.23 6.35
N GLY A 87 -10.04 0.03 5.86
CA GLY A 87 -10.55 0.65 4.65
C GLY A 87 -10.63 2.17 4.75
N GLU A 88 -11.27 2.69 5.81
CA GLU A 88 -11.42 4.14 6.04
C GLU A 88 -10.07 4.85 6.15
N ILE A 89 -9.14 4.29 6.93
CA ILE A 89 -7.81 4.87 7.09
C ILE A 89 -7.03 4.84 5.78
N THR A 90 -7.10 3.75 5.01
CA THR A 90 -6.45 3.65 3.70
C THR A 90 -7.02 4.66 2.70
N GLN A 91 -8.35 4.83 2.70
CA GLN A 91 -9.04 5.82 1.85
C GLN A 91 -8.62 7.25 2.19
N ARG A 92 -8.57 7.61 3.48
CA ARG A 92 -8.09 8.93 3.94
C ARG A 92 -6.63 9.19 3.56
N ILE A 93 -5.78 8.16 3.57
CA ILE A 93 -4.39 8.26 3.08
C ILE A 93 -4.39 8.54 1.57
N ALA A 94 -5.19 7.82 0.78
CA ALA A 94 -5.28 8.00 -0.66
C ALA A 94 -5.70 9.42 -1.05
N GLU A 95 -6.80 9.92 -0.49
CA GLU A 95 -7.32 11.27 -0.75
C GLU A 95 -6.28 12.38 -0.49
N LYS A 96 -5.46 12.22 0.55
CA LYS A 96 -4.38 13.18 0.84
C LYS A 96 -3.22 13.04 -0.14
N LEU A 97 -2.92 11.86 -0.66
CA LEU A 97 -1.84 11.61 -1.62
C LEU A 97 -2.21 12.07 -3.04
N GLU A 98 -3.48 11.96 -3.44
CA GLU A 98 -3.99 12.36 -4.76
C GLU A 98 -3.74 13.83 -5.12
N LYS A 99 -3.47 14.69 -4.12
CA LYS A 99 -3.08 16.10 -4.31
C LYS A 99 -1.70 16.31 -4.98
N GLY A 100 -1.11 15.28 -5.57
CA GLY A 100 0.21 15.37 -6.23
C GLY A 100 0.80 14.04 -6.67
N LEU A 101 0.15 12.92 -6.37
CA LEU A 101 0.55 11.57 -6.80
C LEU A 101 -0.62 10.88 -7.48
N ASN A 102 -0.33 9.96 -8.40
CA ASN A 102 -1.31 9.05 -8.97
C ASN A 102 -1.46 7.85 -8.04
N VAL A 103 -2.63 7.70 -7.41
CA VAL A 103 -2.86 6.70 -6.37
C VAL A 103 -3.78 5.60 -6.88
N HIS A 104 -3.36 4.35 -6.69
CA HIS A 104 -4.16 3.17 -6.97
C HIS A 104 -4.35 2.37 -5.70
N ILE A 105 -5.60 2.13 -5.29
CA ILE A 105 -5.90 1.22 -4.17
C ILE A 105 -6.18 -0.16 -4.75
N VAL A 106 -5.44 -1.18 -4.27
CA VAL A 106 -5.81 -2.58 -4.56
C VAL A 106 -7.15 -2.86 -3.87
N PRO A 107 -8.21 -3.29 -4.60
CA PRO A 107 -9.54 -3.39 -4.03
C PRO A 107 -9.55 -4.30 -2.79
N PRO A 108 -10.15 -3.87 -1.66
CA PRO A 108 -10.16 -4.70 -0.45
C PRO A 108 -11.12 -5.89 -0.58
N GLY A 109 -11.05 -6.82 0.39
CA GLY A 109 -12.03 -7.89 0.55
C GLY A 109 -11.85 -9.12 -0.36
N GLN A 110 -10.73 -9.22 -1.07
CA GLN A 110 -10.41 -10.36 -1.94
C GLN A 110 -9.00 -10.89 -1.65
N PHE A 111 -8.77 -12.15 -1.97
CA PHE A 111 -7.43 -12.71 -2.05
C PHE A 111 -6.83 -12.40 -3.41
N TYR A 112 -5.54 -12.09 -3.44
CA TYR A 112 -4.84 -11.72 -4.66
C TYR A 112 -3.62 -12.60 -4.86
N GLU A 113 -3.44 -13.06 -6.08
CA GLU A 113 -2.12 -13.40 -6.58
C GLU A 113 -1.46 -12.11 -7.07
N PHE A 114 -0.20 -11.89 -6.72
CA PHE A 114 0.54 -10.73 -7.18
C PHE A 114 2.00 -11.06 -7.46
N SER A 115 2.66 -10.22 -8.25
CA SER A 115 4.11 -10.19 -8.39
C SER A 115 4.62 -8.77 -8.27
N ILE A 116 5.85 -8.64 -7.80
CA ILE A 116 6.53 -7.37 -7.63
C ILE A 116 7.99 -7.46 -8.07
N HIS A 117 8.40 -6.58 -8.96
CA HIS A 117 9.80 -6.40 -9.33
C HIS A 117 10.36 -5.19 -8.58
N VAL A 118 10.94 -5.45 -7.41
CA VAL A 118 11.55 -4.40 -6.56
C VAL A 118 12.90 -3.97 -7.12
N LEU A 119 13.13 -2.66 -7.25
CA LEU A 119 14.38 -2.14 -7.79
C LEU A 119 15.56 -2.27 -6.81
N GLY A 120 16.77 -2.14 -7.37
CA GLY A 120 18.04 -2.34 -6.65
C GLY A 120 18.42 -1.30 -5.58
N PRO A 121 18.14 0.01 -5.71
CA PRO A 121 18.64 1.03 -4.78
C PRO A 121 18.28 0.76 -3.31
N SER A 122 19.10 1.26 -2.38
CA SER A 122 18.87 1.06 -0.92
C SER A 122 17.50 1.56 -0.48
N LEU A 123 17.06 2.73 -0.96
CA LEU A 123 15.73 3.30 -0.67
C LEU A 123 14.59 2.69 -1.50
N ALA A 124 14.82 1.58 -2.20
CA ALA A 124 13.76 0.85 -2.86
C ALA A 124 12.96 -0.04 -1.90
N LYS A 125 13.40 -0.19 -0.65
CA LYS A 125 12.79 -1.07 0.36
C LYS A 125 12.82 -0.38 1.71
N VAL A 126 11.67 0.05 2.22
CA VAL A 126 11.58 0.77 3.49
C VAL A 126 10.43 0.24 4.32
N PHE A 127 10.71 -0.09 5.57
CA PHE A 127 9.71 -0.39 6.57
C PHE A 127 9.55 0.79 7.54
N LYS A 128 8.31 1.09 7.94
CA LYS A 128 8.00 2.09 8.95
C LYS A 128 6.97 1.57 9.93
N GLU A 129 7.20 1.87 11.20
CA GLU A 129 6.26 1.71 12.28
C GLU A 129 5.81 3.08 12.76
N LEU A 130 4.48 3.29 12.81
CA LEU A 130 3.83 4.57 13.10
C LEU A 130 2.89 4.47 14.31
#